data_AF-A0A956B0U0-F1
#
_entry.id   AF-A0A956B0U0-F1
#
_cell.length_a   1.000
_cell.length_b   1.000
_cell.length_c   1.000
_cell.angle_alpha   90.00
_cell.angle_beta   90.00
_cell.angle_gamma   90.00
#
_symmetry.space_group_name_H-M   'P 1'
#
loop_
_entity.id
_entity.type
_entity.pdbx_description
1 polymer ?
#
loop_
_entity_poly.entity_id
_entity_poly.type
_entity_poly.pdbx_seq_one_letter_code
_entity_poly.pdbx_strand_id
1 'polypeptide(L)' 'IKTVIIPAENKKDIKDIPQAVRRSIEFVLVEHADEVLSRALVLDDVLWKGKVAKAMDEAAHPPLDRPPSPA' A
#
# COMPACT_ATOMS: atom_id res chain seq x y z
N ILE A 1 0.33 -19.36 9.00
CA ILE A 1 0.11 -17.96 8.56
C ILE A 1 -0.56 -17.23 9.73
N LYS A 2 0.06 -16.19 10.32
CA LYS A 2 -0.36 -15.63 11.64
C LYS A 2 -0.30 -14.09 11.75
N THR A 3 -0.13 -13.36 10.65
CA THR A 3 -0.07 -11.89 10.70
C THR A 3 -1.41 -11.30 10.25
N VAL A 4 -1.97 -10.40 11.06
CA VAL A 4 -3.26 -9.74 10.85
C VAL A 4 -3.03 -8.23 10.79
N ILE A 5 -3.41 -7.60 9.68
CA ILE A 5 -3.31 -6.17 9.48
C ILE A 5 -4.67 -5.55 9.83
N ILE A 6 -4.69 -4.51 10.66
CA ILE A 6 -5.92 -3.85 11.12
C ILE A 6 -5.71 -2.33 11.13
N PRO A 7 -6.71 -1.51 10.81
CA PRO A 7 -6.55 -0.06 10.83
C PRO A 7 -6.33 0.49 12.25
N ALA A 8 -5.69 1.65 12.35
CA ALA A 8 -5.29 2.29 13.61
C ALA A 8 -6.49 2.55 14.55
N GLU A 9 -7.66 2.82 13.98
CA GLU A 9 -8.93 2.99 14.70
C GLU A 9 -9.37 1.73 15.45
N ASN A 10 -9.05 0.53 14.94
CA ASN A 10 -9.39 -0.77 15.56
C ASN A 10 -8.47 -1.16 16.73
N LYS A 11 -7.53 -0.30 17.14
CA LYS A 11 -6.68 -0.52 18.31
C LYS A 11 -7.48 -0.76 19.60
N LYS A 12 -8.69 -0.19 19.69
CA LYS A 12 -9.58 -0.35 20.85
C LYS A 12 -10.20 -1.75 20.89
N ASP A 13 -10.62 -2.28 19.75
CA ASP A 13 -11.15 -3.64 19.60
C ASP A 13 -10.09 -4.72 19.88
N ILE A 14 -8.83 -4.47 19.51
CA ILE A 14 -7.74 -5.39 19.85
C ILE A 14 -7.67 -5.61 21.37
N LYS A 15 -7.91 -4.57 22.19
CA LYS A 15 -7.90 -4.68 23.65
C LYS A 15 -9.05 -5.52 24.22
N ASP A 16 -10.08 -5.78 23.42
CA ASP A 16 -11.20 -6.67 23.76
C ASP A 16 -10.92 -8.14 23.38
N ILE A 17 -10.05 -8.38 22.38
CA ILE A 17 -9.70 -9.73 21.91
C ILE A 17 -8.97 -10.55 23.02
N PRO A 18 -9.36 -11.81 23.29
CA PRO A 18 -8.72 -12.65 24.30
C PRO A 18 -7.20 -12.87 24.09
N GLN A 19 -6.45 -12.99 25.20
CA GLN A 19 -5.00 -13.21 25.19
C GLN A 19 -4.55 -14.45 24.39
N ALA A 20 -5.37 -15.51 24.37
CA ALA A 20 -5.09 -16.73 23.61
C ALA A 20 -4.94 -16.47 22.10
N VAL A 21 -5.75 -15.56 21.57
CA VAL A 21 -5.68 -15.13 20.17
C VAL A 21 -4.49 -14.19 19.99
N ARG A 22 -4.31 -13.19 20.87
CA ARG A 22 -3.18 -12.23 20.77
C ARG A 22 -1.80 -12.83 20.84
N ARG A 23 -1.62 -13.95 21.56
CA ARG A 23 -0.34 -14.66 21.58
C ARG A 23 -0.11 -15.52 20.34
N SER A 24 -1.18 -15.84 19.63
CA SER A 24 -1.13 -16.72 18.47
C SER A 24 -1.01 -15.96 17.15
N ILE A 25 -1.24 -14.65 17.13
CA ILE A 25 -1.18 -13.82 15.93
C ILE A 25 -0.49 -12.48 16.17
N GLU A 26 0.20 -11.99 15.14
CA GLU A 26 0.86 -10.68 15.13
C GLU A 26 -0.11 -9.64 14.55
N PHE A 27 -0.40 -8.59 15.31
CA PHE A 27 -1.27 -7.49 14.87
C PHE A 27 -0.43 -6.32 14.36
N VAL A 28 -0.67 -5.91 13.12
CA VAL A 28 -0.04 -4.74 12.49
C VAL A 28 -1.09 -3.66 12.33
N LEU A 29 -0.89 -2.52 12.99
CA LEU A 29 -1.75 -1.35 12.87
C LEU A 29 -1.32 -0.49 11.67
N VAL A 30 -2.26 -0.03 10.87
CA VAL A 30 -2.02 0.84 9.69
C VAL A 30 -2.95 2.05 9.71
N GLU A 31 -2.49 3.22 9.27
CA GLU A 31 -3.35 4.41 9.18
C GLU A 31 -4.05 4.54 7.83
N HIS A 32 -3.43 4.02 6.77
CA HIS A 32 -3.94 4.12 5.40
C HIS A 32 -3.95 2.77 4.68
N ALA A 33 -4.88 2.61 3.74
CA ALA A 33 -5.00 1.39 2.94
C ALA A 33 -3.73 1.12 2.10
N ASP A 34 -3.01 2.16 1.69
CA ASP A 34 -1.75 2.07 0.95
C ASP A 34 -0.66 1.32 1.73
N GLU A 35 -0.66 1.45 3.06
CA GLU A 35 0.24 0.72 3.96
C GLU A 35 -0.09 -0.77 4.03
N VAL A 36 -1.37 -1.13 3.84
CA VAL A 36 -1.82 -2.53 3.73
C VAL A 36 -1.32 -3.11 2.41
N LEU A 37 -1.54 -2.40 1.30
CA LEU A 37 -1.10 -2.88 -0.02
C LEU A 37 0.40 -3.15 -0.02
N SER A 38 1.20 -2.24 0.53
CA SER A 38 2.66 -2.38 0.60
C SER A 38 3.14 -3.59 1.43
N ARG A 39 2.36 -4.02 2.44
CA ARG A 39 2.72 -5.14 3.33
C ARG A 39 2.06 -6.47 2.96
N ALA A 40 0.86 -6.43 2.39
CA ALA A 40 0.05 -7.59 2.06
C ALA A 40 0.38 -8.15 0.67
N LEU A 41 0.80 -7.29 -0.25
CA LEU A 41 1.33 -7.73 -1.53
C LEU A 41 2.75 -8.27 -1.29
N VAL A 42 2.87 -9.60 -1.23
CA VAL A 42 4.14 -10.31 -1.44
C VAL A 42 4.51 -10.13 -2.92
N LEU A 43 4.93 -8.92 -3.27
CA LEU A 43 5.58 -8.67 -4.53
C LEU A 43 6.95 -9.31 -4.39
N ASP A 44 7.21 -10.35 -5.16
CA ASP A 44 8.59 -10.70 -5.52
C ASP A 44 9.24 -9.36 -5.89
N ASP A 45 10.21 -8.91 -5.08
CA ASP A 45 10.69 -7.51 -4.99
C ASP A 45 11.06 -6.91 -6.37
N VAL A 46 11.31 -7.81 -7.34
CA VAL A 46 11.56 -7.59 -8.76
C VAL A 46 10.37 -7.07 -9.59
N LEU A 47 9.11 -7.41 -9.30
CA LEU A 47 7.97 -7.07 -10.18
C LEU A 47 7.42 -5.65 -9.94
N TRP A 48 7.50 -5.14 -8.71
CA TRP A 48 6.98 -3.80 -8.39
C TRP A 48 7.96 -2.70 -8.81
N LYS A 49 9.25 -2.86 -8.50
CA LYS A 49 10.30 -1.89 -8.86
C LYS A 49 10.32 -1.59 -10.36
N GLY A 50 10.04 -2.59 -11.20
CA GLY A 50 9.99 -2.42 -12.65
C GLY A 50 8.75 -1.69 -13.20
N LYS A 51 7.61 -1.74 -12.50
CA LYS A 51 6.36 -1.12 -12.97
C LYS A 51 6.12 0.27 -12.39
N VAL A 52 6.51 0.53 -11.14
CA VAL A 52 6.37 1.87 -10.54
C VAL A 52 7.34 2.89 -11.13
N ALA A 53 8.57 2.47 -11.45
CA ALA A 53 9.53 3.33 -12.14
C ALA A 53 9.01 3.79 -13.51
N LYS A 54 8.30 2.90 -14.24
CA LYS A 54 7.72 3.22 -15.55
C LYS A 54 6.51 4.15 -15.44
N ALA A 55 5.63 3.95 -14.45
CA ALA A 55 4.44 4.78 -14.28
C ALA A 55 4.76 6.20 -13.75
N MET A 56 5.81 6.35 -12.94
CA MET A 56 6.22 7.66 -12.42
C MET A 56 6.99 8.51 -13.45
N ASP A 57 7.73 7.88 -14.37
CA ASP A 57 8.38 8.55 -15.50
C ASP A 57 7.36 9.04 -16.55
N GLU A 58 6.33 8.24 -16.84
CA GLU A 58 5.29 8.54 -17.83
C GLU A 58 4.32 9.66 -17.38
N ALA A 59 4.15 9.86 -16.07
CA ALA A 59 3.31 10.93 -15.52
C ALA A 59 4.04 12.29 -15.39
N ALA A 60 5.38 12.33 -15.54
CA ALA A 60 6.20 13.53 -15.33
C ALA A 60 6.47 14.35 -16.61
N HIS A 61 6.12 13.83 -17.80
CA HIS A 61 6.20 14.57 -19.06
C HIS A 61 4.83 14.70 -19.73
N PRO A 62 4.07 15.78 -19.49
CA PRO A 62 3.06 16.16 -20.46
C PRO A 62 3.78 16.53 -21.78
N PRO A 63 3.40 15.99 -22.95
CA PRO A 63 3.90 16.53 -24.20
C PRO A 63 3.36 17.95 -24.37
N LEU A 64 4.21 18.95 -24.09
CA LEU A 64 3.99 20.34 -24.47
C LEU A 64 4.26 20.50 -25.96
N ASP A 65 3.44 19.87 -26.79
CA ASP A 65 3.32 20.25 -28.19
C ASP A 65 1.84 20.43 -28.51
N ARG A 66 1.30 21.60 -28.10
CA ARG A 66 0.14 22.13 -28.81
C ARG A 66 0.68 22.57 -30.16
N PRO A 67 0.27 21.96 -31.30
CA PRO A 67 0.63 22.52 -32.59
C PRO A 67 0.14 23.98 -32.61
N PRO A 68 0.93 24.94 -33.13
CA PRO A 68 0.41 26.29 -33.32
C PRO A 68 -0.81 26.19 -34.24
N SER A 69 -1.93 26.76 -33.79
CA SER A 69 -3.12 26.91 -34.62
C SER A 69 -2.70 27.55 -35.95
N PRO A 70 -2.97 26.92 -37.12
CA PRO A 70 -2.81 27.62 -38.37
C PRO A 70 -3.80 28.79 -38.44
N ALA A 71 -3.34 29.87 -39.07
CA ALA A 71 -3.95 31.20 -39.15
C ALA A 71 -5.45 31.23 -39.49
#